data_AF-A0A950A4D9-F1
#
_entry.id   AF-A0A950A4D9-F1
#
_cell.length_a   1.000
_cell.length_b   1.000
_cell.length_c   1.000
_cell.angle_alpha   90.00
_cell.angle_beta   90.00
_cell.angle_gamma   90.00
#
_symmetry.space_group_name_H-M   'P 1'
#
loop_
_entity.id
_entity.type
_entity.pdbx_description
1 polymer ?
#
loop_
_entity_poly.entity_id
_entity_poly.type
_entity_poly.pdbx_seq_one_letter_code
_entity_poly.pdbx_strand_id
1 'polypeptide(L)'
;MTATAERVLHGAEEAMRSYAPGEERPLLDHAVLVGVYGTAVAGLSLLVRRRRRGIPERIPAQDLALLSVATHKLSRLLAKDTVTAPFRAPFTRFKGAGAPGEVNEEPRQDPPVRHAVGELVTCPFCMAQWVGTGFLFAYLLAPRATRAAASLFTMVAASDALQYAYTALGESVDG
;
A
#
# COMPACT_ATOMS: atom_id res chain seq x y z
N MET A 1 27.94 -21.75 10.41
CA MET A 1 26.84 -20.81 10.13
C MET A 1 25.66 -21.45 9.37
N THR A 2 25.84 -22.59 8.68
CA THR A 2 24.80 -23.28 7.90
C THR A 2 23.77 -24.05 8.74
N ALA A 3 24.20 -24.80 9.76
CA ALA A 3 23.30 -25.64 10.56
C ALA A 3 22.25 -24.86 11.40
N THR A 4 22.58 -23.65 11.85
CA THR A 4 21.63 -22.79 12.58
C THR A 4 20.61 -22.18 11.62
N ALA A 5 21.05 -21.77 10.42
CA ALA A 5 20.16 -21.24 9.39
C ALA A 5 19.18 -22.32 8.90
N GLU A 6 19.66 -23.54 8.66
CA GLU A 6 18.80 -24.67 8.28
C GLU A 6 17.76 -25.00 9.37
N ARG A 7 18.15 -25.01 10.66
CA ARG A 7 17.18 -25.24 11.75
C ARG A 7 16.13 -24.15 11.86
N VAL A 8 16.52 -22.89 11.67
CA VAL A 8 15.59 -21.75 11.70
C VAL A 8 14.64 -21.80 10.52
N LEU A 9 15.13 -22.11 9.32
CA LEU A 9 14.29 -22.26 8.13
C LEU A 9 13.32 -23.42 8.28
N HIS A 10 13.78 -24.57 8.77
CA HIS A 10 12.94 -25.74 8.93
C HIS A 10 11.84 -25.52 10.00
N GLY A 11 12.17 -24.88 11.12
CA GLY A 11 11.19 -24.50 12.13
C GLY A 11 10.19 -23.44 11.64
N ALA A 12 10.63 -22.52 10.78
CA ALA A 12 9.74 -21.54 10.15
C ALA A 12 8.76 -22.22 9.18
N GLU A 13 9.23 -23.14 8.34
CA GLU A 13 8.37 -23.90 7.43
C GLU A 13 7.32 -24.73 8.17
N GLU A 14 7.72 -25.37 9.28
CA GLU A 14 6.82 -26.19 10.08
C GLU A 14 5.76 -25.33 10.79
N ALA A 15 6.18 -24.19 11.36
CA ALA A 15 5.25 -23.21 11.92
C ALA A 15 4.26 -22.69 10.87
N MET A 16 4.72 -22.38 9.66
CA MET A 16 3.87 -21.91 8.56
C MET A 16 2.87 -22.97 8.11
N ARG A 17 3.28 -24.24 7.97
CA ARG A 17 2.36 -25.34 7.64
C ARG A 17 1.29 -25.56 8.70
N SER A 18 1.63 -25.31 9.97
CA SER A 18 0.71 -25.48 11.10
C SER A 18 -0.22 -24.28 11.36
N TYR A 19 -0.01 -23.14 10.70
CA TYR A 19 -0.66 -21.88 11.05
C TYR A 19 -2.18 -21.85 10.82
N ALA A 20 -2.67 -22.49 9.75
CA ALA A 20 -4.10 -22.54 9.42
C ALA A 20 -4.48 -23.91 8.81
N PRO A 21 -4.63 -24.96 9.64
CA PRO A 21 -5.01 -26.27 9.14
C PRO A 21 -6.41 -26.21 8.50
N GLY A 22 -6.50 -26.49 7.20
CA GLY A 22 -7.75 -26.50 6.44
C GLY A 22 -8.03 -25.25 5.59
N GLU A 23 -7.22 -24.19 5.69
CA GLU A 23 -7.22 -23.06 4.75
C GLU A 23 -5.90 -23.03 3.98
N GLU A 24 -5.95 -23.03 2.65
CA GLU A 24 -4.76 -22.75 1.82
C GLU A 24 -4.39 -21.26 1.97
N ARG A 25 -3.58 -20.94 2.99
CA ARG A 25 -2.97 -19.62 3.17
C ARG A 25 -1.54 -19.69 2.62
N PRO A 26 -1.23 -19.02 1.50
CA PRO A 26 0.14 -18.99 0.97
C PRO A 26 1.03 -18.06 1.80
N LEU A 27 1.42 -18.50 3.01
CA LEU A 27 2.23 -17.72 3.96
C LEU A 27 3.65 -17.48 3.45
N LEU A 28 4.15 -18.36 2.58
CA LEU A 28 5.50 -18.28 2.04
C LEU A 28 5.67 -17.11 1.09
N ASP A 29 4.63 -16.77 0.33
CA ASP A 29 4.67 -15.63 -0.57
C ASP A 29 4.58 -14.30 0.20
N HIS A 30 3.82 -14.28 1.29
CA HIS A 30 3.76 -13.14 2.21
C HIS A 30 5.11 -12.88 2.89
N ALA A 31 5.85 -13.93 3.22
CA ALA A 31 7.19 -13.80 3.80
C ALA A 31 8.16 -13.10 2.84
N VAL A 32 8.04 -13.33 1.53
CA VAL A 32 8.82 -12.61 0.51
C VAL A 32 8.49 -11.12 0.53
N LEU A 33 7.21 -10.75 0.55
CA LEU A 33 6.80 -9.34 0.62
C LEU A 33 7.31 -8.64 1.88
N VAL A 34 7.27 -9.32 3.03
CA VAL A 34 7.84 -8.81 4.29
C VAL A 34 9.36 -8.62 4.17
N GLY A 35 10.06 -9.57 3.55
CA GLY A 35 11.50 -9.46 3.29
C GLY A 35 11.84 -8.27 2.38
N VAL A 36 11.09 -8.08 1.29
CA VAL A 36 11.25 -6.92 0.38
C VAL A 36 10.97 -5.61 1.12
N TYR A 37 9.90 -5.56 1.91
CA TYR A 37 9.57 -4.38 2.70
C TYR A 37 10.68 -4.04 3.70
N GLY A 38 11.15 -5.02 4.47
CA GLY A 38 12.22 -4.83 5.46
C GLY A 38 13.54 -4.39 4.84
N THR A 39 13.93 -4.99 3.72
CA THR A 39 15.15 -4.60 2.98
C THR A 39 15.04 -3.19 2.40
N ALA A 40 13.88 -2.81 1.85
CA ALA A 40 13.63 -1.45 1.36
C ALA A 40 13.71 -0.41 2.50
N VAL A 41 13.04 -0.67 3.63
CA VAL A 41 13.07 0.21 4.81
C VAL A 41 14.49 0.35 5.35
N ALA A 42 15.25 -0.75 5.45
CA ALA A 42 16.64 -0.71 5.89
C ALA A 42 17.53 0.13 4.96
N GLY A 43 17.39 -0.06 3.64
CA GLY A 43 18.11 0.70 2.63
C GLY A 43 17.79 2.20 2.66
N LEU A 44 16.50 2.55 2.75
CA LEU A 44 16.06 3.94 2.86
C LEU A 44 16.51 4.59 4.18
N SER A 45 16.47 3.86 5.29
CA SER A 45 16.98 4.32 6.59
C SER A 45 18.48 4.61 6.53
N LEU A 46 19.26 3.74 5.88
CA LEU A 46 20.68 3.97 5.65
C LEU A 46 20.91 5.21 4.77
N LEU A 47 20.10 5.41 3.72
CA LEU A 47 20.18 6.57 2.85
C LEU A 47 19.89 7.87 3.63
N VAL A 48 18.83 7.91 4.43
CA VAL A 48 18.50 9.05 5.31
C VAL A 48 19.67 9.34 6.26
N ARG A 49 20.21 8.30 6.92
CA ARG A 49 21.36 8.44 7.83
C ARG A 49 22.60 9.02 7.12
N ARG A 50 22.85 8.62 5.87
CA ARG A 50 23.98 9.13 5.06
C ARG A 50 23.82 10.60 4.66
N ARG A 51 22.59 11.10 4.51
CA ARG A 51 22.34 12.50 4.10
C ARG A 51 22.69 13.52 5.19
N ARG A 52 22.99 13.08 6.42
CA ARG A 52 23.35 13.92 7.59
C ARG A 52 22.40 15.10 7.87
N ARG A 53 21.21 15.09 7.27
CA ARG A 53 20.11 15.97 7.67
C ARG A 53 19.52 15.37 8.93
N GLY A 54 19.42 16.16 9.99
CA GLY A 54 18.82 15.69 11.24
C GLY A 54 17.40 15.18 10.98
N ILE A 55 17.04 14.04 11.57
CA ILE A 55 15.66 13.56 11.57
C ILE A 55 14.89 14.53 12.49
N PRO A 56 13.78 15.13 12.02
CA PRO A 56 13.00 16.03 12.85
C PRO A 56 12.45 15.28 14.06
N GLU A 57 12.50 15.92 15.23
CA GLU A 57 11.96 15.37 16.48
C GLU A 57 10.44 15.14 16.40
N ARG A 58 9.75 15.97 15.62
CA ARG A 58 8.31 15.87 15.36
C ARG A 58 7.97 16.27 13.93
N ILE A 59 7.01 15.56 13.34
CA ILE A 59 6.37 15.97 12.08
C ILE A 59 5.27 16.99 12.44
N PRO A 60 5.25 18.20 11.84
CA PRO A 60 4.18 19.16 12.07
C PRO A 60 2.80 18.55 11.80
N ALA A 61 1.80 18.86 12.63
CA ALA A 61 0.46 18.28 12.49
C ALA A 61 -0.16 18.51 11.10
N GLN A 62 0.10 19.66 10.48
CA GLN A 62 -0.32 19.95 9.10
C GLN A 62 0.28 18.99 8.07
N ASP A 63 1.57 18.66 8.20
CA ASP A 63 2.25 17.75 7.28
C ASP A 63 1.76 16.32 7.52
N LEU A 64 1.53 15.94 8.79
CA LEU A 64 0.95 14.65 9.14
C LEU A 64 -0.46 14.49 8.54
N ALA A 65 -1.33 15.49 8.68
CA ALA A 65 -2.67 15.47 8.10
C ALA A 65 -2.60 15.39 6.56
N LEU A 66 -1.76 16.21 5.94
CA LEU A 66 -1.56 16.22 4.50
C LEU A 66 -1.09 14.87 3.96
N LEU A 67 -0.05 14.29 4.58
CA LEU A 67 0.48 12.99 4.20
C LEU A 67 -0.51 11.87 4.47
N SER A 68 -1.33 11.97 5.51
CA SER A 68 -2.35 10.94 5.83
C SER A 68 -3.45 10.89 4.78
N VAL A 69 -4.02 12.04 4.42
CA VAL A 69 -5.06 12.12 3.38
C VAL A 69 -4.48 11.70 2.02
N ALA A 70 -3.28 12.18 1.69
CA ALA A 70 -2.59 11.78 0.47
C ALA A 70 -2.32 10.27 0.42
N THR A 71 -1.89 9.66 1.54
CA THR A 71 -1.66 8.21 1.64
C THR A 71 -2.95 7.44 1.40
N HIS A 72 -4.05 7.85 2.03
CA HIS A 72 -5.36 7.23 1.82
C HIS A 72 -5.81 7.30 0.36
N LYS A 73 -5.73 8.48 -0.27
CA LYS A 73 -6.18 8.65 -1.66
C LYS A 73 -5.27 7.88 -2.62
N LEU A 74 -3.96 7.99 -2.48
CA LEU A 74 -3.02 7.31 -3.37
C LEU A 74 -3.09 5.79 -3.21
N SER A 75 -3.26 5.27 -1.99
CA SER A 75 -3.39 3.82 -1.79
C SER A 75 -4.66 3.28 -2.44
N ARG A 76 -5.80 3.97 -2.32
CA ARG A 76 -7.03 3.59 -3.04
C ARG A 76 -6.88 3.75 -4.55
N LEU A 77 -6.25 4.82 -5.02
CA LEU A 77 -6.01 5.03 -6.46
C LEU A 77 -5.20 3.87 -7.05
N LEU A 78 -4.14 3.44 -6.38
CA LEU A 78 -3.34 2.31 -6.85
C LEU A 78 -4.10 0.98 -6.77
N ALA A 79 -4.93 0.79 -5.73
CA ALA A 79 -5.56 -0.49 -5.45
C ALA A 79 -6.94 -0.71 -6.08
N LYS A 80 -7.61 0.36 -6.53
CA LYS A 80 -9.03 0.31 -6.94
C LYS A 80 -9.35 1.10 -8.21
N ASP A 81 -8.59 2.12 -8.58
CA ASP A 81 -8.95 3.01 -9.69
C ASP A 81 -8.97 2.34 -11.08
N THR A 82 -10.03 2.55 -11.85
CA THR A 82 -10.19 1.95 -13.19
C THR A 82 -9.04 2.33 -14.13
N VAL A 83 -8.53 3.55 -14.06
CA VAL A 83 -7.43 4.04 -14.91
C VAL A 83 -6.11 3.35 -14.57
N THR A 84 -5.92 2.94 -13.32
CA THR A 84 -4.73 2.18 -12.90
C THR A 84 -4.86 0.67 -13.05
N ALA A 85 -6.04 0.17 -13.45
CA ALA A 85 -6.28 -1.26 -13.66
C ALA A 85 -5.28 -1.95 -14.62
N PRO A 86 -4.76 -1.31 -15.70
CA PRO A 86 -3.75 -1.94 -16.54
C PRO A 86 -2.47 -2.36 -15.80
N PHE A 87 -2.10 -1.66 -14.72
CA PHE A 87 -0.95 -2.05 -13.89
C PHE A 87 -1.24 -3.26 -13.00
N ARG A 88 -2.52 -3.48 -12.65
CA ARG A 88 -2.99 -4.58 -11.81
C ARG A 88 -3.40 -5.81 -12.61
N ALA A 89 -3.83 -5.63 -13.86
CA ALA A 89 -4.28 -6.70 -14.75
C ALA A 89 -3.31 -7.90 -14.88
N PRO A 90 -1.97 -7.71 -14.85
CA PRO A 90 -1.04 -8.83 -14.81
C PRO A 90 -1.18 -9.67 -13.56
N PHE A 91 -1.66 -9.17 -12.42
CA PHE A 91 -1.73 -9.87 -11.13
C PHE A 91 -3.16 -10.23 -10.71
N THR A 92 -4.17 -9.61 -11.32
CA THR A 92 -5.56 -9.66 -10.84
C THR A 92 -6.55 -10.07 -11.94
N ARG A 93 -7.77 -10.43 -11.54
CA ARG A 93 -8.93 -10.63 -12.41
C ARG A 93 -10.04 -9.66 -12.01
N PHE A 94 -10.63 -9.01 -13.01
CA PHE A 94 -11.77 -8.13 -12.82
C PHE A 94 -12.98 -8.89 -12.24
N LYS A 95 -13.65 -8.28 -11.26
CA LYS A 95 -14.81 -8.83 -10.55
C LYS A 95 -16.01 -7.90 -10.51
N GLY A 96 -16.01 -6.85 -11.33
CA GLY A 96 -17.12 -5.91 -11.47
C GLY A 96 -16.75 -4.49 -11.05
N ALA A 97 -17.72 -3.60 -11.24
CA ALA A 97 -17.61 -2.22 -10.77
C ALA A 97 -17.53 -2.17 -9.23
N GLY A 98 -16.79 -1.19 -8.72
CA GLY A 98 -16.75 -0.84 -7.30
C GLY A 98 -17.51 0.45 -7.03
N ALA A 99 -16.95 1.29 -6.15
CA ALA A 99 -17.39 2.68 -5.99
C ALA A 99 -17.21 3.48 -7.31
N PRO A 100 -17.77 4.69 -7.44
CA PRO A 100 -17.56 5.52 -8.63
C PRO A 100 -16.09 5.65 -9.02
N GLY A 101 -15.76 5.28 -10.26
CA GLY A 101 -14.39 5.28 -10.79
C GLY A 101 -13.51 4.10 -10.33
N GLU A 102 -14.00 3.24 -9.43
CA GLU A 102 -13.29 2.08 -8.90
C GLU A 102 -13.76 0.75 -9.52
N VAL A 103 -12.85 -0.23 -9.53
CA VAL A 103 -13.11 -1.60 -9.92
C VAL A 103 -12.78 -2.56 -8.78
N ASN A 104 -13.58 -3.61 -8.66
CA ASN A 104 -13.27 -4.74 -7.81
C ASN A 104 -12.48 -5.78 -8.61
N GLU A 105 -11.41 -6.28 -8.01
CA GLU A 105 -10.54 -7.27 -8.62
C GLU A 105 -10.13 -8.29 -7.57
N GLU A 106 -9.90 -9.53 -8.01
CA GLU A 106 -9.37 -10.61 -7.18
C GLU A 106 -7.94 -10.97 -7.61
N PRO A 107 -7.04 -11.27 -6.66
CA PRO A 107 -5.71 -11.79 -6.96
C PRO A 107 -5.80 -13.09 -7.75
N ARG A 108 -4.90 -13.27 -8.71
CA ARG A 108 -4.74 -14.55 -9.41
C ARG A 108 -4.03 -15.53 -8.49
N GLN A 109 -4.41 -16.80 -8.52
CA GLN A 109 -3.83 -17.81 -7.62
C GLN A 109 -2.45 -18.30 -8.09
N ASP A 110 -2.21 -18.35 -9.41
CA ASP A 110 -0.96 -18.90 -9.96
C ASP A 110 -0.19 -17.93 -10.88
N PRO A 111 1.15 -17.87 -10.77
CA PRO A 111 2.00 -18.51 -9.74
C PRO A 111 1.91 -17.83 -8.35
N PRO A 112 2.41 -18.47 -7.27
CA PRO A 112 2.33 -17.97 -5.89
C PRO A 112 2.78 -16.50 -5.70
N VAL A 113 3.90 -16.10 -6.32
CA VAL A 113 4.38 -14.71 -6.29
C VAL A 113 3.39 -13.70 -6.89
N ARG A 114 2.66 -14.12 -7.93
CA ARG A 114 1.65 -13.29 -8.59
C ARG A 114 0.44 -13.10 -7.70
N HIS A 115 0.11 -14.10 -6.90
CA HIS A 115 -0.96 -14.05 -5.90
C HIS A 115 -0.66 -13.03 -4.82
N ALA A 116 0.49 -13.13 -4.16
CA ALA A 116 0.86 -12.19 -3.10
C ALA A 116 0.98 -10.75 -3.61
N VAL A 117 1.56 -10.54 -4.80
CA VAL A 117 1.56 -9.20 -5.43
C VAL A 117 0.14 -8.75 -5.72
N GLY A 118 -0.72 -9.64 -6.21
CA GLY A 118 -2.14 -9.39 -6.43
C GLY A 118 -2.86 -8.95 -5.16
N GLU A 119 -2.66 -9.64 -4.03
CA GLU A 119 -3.23 -9.31 -2.72
C GLU A 119 -2.76 -7.93 -2.25
N LEU A 120 -1.47 -7.65 -2.40
CA LEU A 120 -0.90 -6.34 -2.08
C LEU A 120 -1.55 -5.23 -2.91
N VAL A 121 -1.55 -5.35 -4.24
CA VAL A 121 -2.02 -4.29 -5.15
C VAL A 121 -3.54 -4.22 -5.29
N THR A 122 -4.31 -5.11 -4.66
CA THR A 122 -5.79 -5.02 -4.60
C THR A 122 -6.29 -4.63 -3.21
N CYS A 123 -5.43 -4.64 -2.20
CA CYS A 123 -5.75 -4.25 -0.83
C CYS A 123 -5.29 -2.80 -0.54
N PRO A 124 -6.24 -1.83 -0.40
CA PRO A 124 -5.89 -0.44 -0.12
C PRO A 124 -5.14 -0.24 1.21
N PHE A 125 -5.38 -1.11 2.19
CA PHE A 125 -4.71 -1.05 3.50
C PHE A 125 -3.26 -1.51 3.39
N CYS A 126 -3.01 -2.62 2.69
CA CYS A 126 -1.65 -3.07 2.41
C CYS A 126 -0.90 -2.01 1.61
N MET A 127 -1.50 -1.48 0.53
CA MET A 127 -0.93 -0.37 -0.23
C MET A 127 -0.66 0.88 0.61
N ALA A 128 -1.53 1.20 1.58
CA ALA A 128 -1.33 2.36 2.46
C ALA A 128 -0.04 2.24 3.28
N GLN A 129 0.32 1.03 3.74
CA GLN A 129 1.60 0.80 4.44
C GLN A 129 2.79 1.14 3.55
N TRP A 130 2.80 0.70 2.29
CA TRP A 130 3.88 0.97 1.35
C TRP A 130 3.94 2.45 0.94
N VAL A 131 2.79 3.04 0.62
CA VAL A 131 2.67 4.44 0.23
C VAL A 131 3.07 5.37 1.38
N GLY A 132 2.58 5.12 2.60
CA GLY A 132 2.91 5.92 3.78
C GLY A 132 4.39 5.85 4.12
N THR A 133 5.00 4.68 4.01
CA THR A 133 6.45 4.49 4.16
C THR A 133 7.22 5.28 3.11
N GLY A 134 6.81 5.19 1.85
CA GLY A 134 7.39 5.96 0.75
C GLY A 134 7.30 7.46 0.99
N PHE A 135 6.13 7.96 1.40
CA PHE A 135 5.93 9.37 1.75
C PHE A 135 6.80 9.81 2.92
N LEU A 136 6.93 9.00 3.98
CA LEU A 136 7.79 9.34 5.11
C LEU A 136 9.25 9.48 4.69
N PHE A 137 9.80 8.49 3.98
CA PHE A 137 11.18 8.56 3.53
C PHE A 137 11.40 9.66 2.49
N ALA A 138 10.46 9.86 1.57
CA ALA A 138 10.50 10.98 0.62
C ALA A 138 10.48 12.32 1.35
N TYR A 139 9.66 12.47 2.39
CA TYR A 139 9.57 13.68 3.20
C TYR A 139 10.90 13.97 3.92
N LEU A 140 11.56 12.95 4.46
CA LEU A 140 12.88 13.08 5.10
C LEU A 140 13.99 13.46 4.12
N LEU A 141 13.91 12.98 2.87
CA LEU A 141 14.93 13.22 1.85
C LEU A 141 14.70 14.53 1.07
N ALA A 142 13.45 14.83 0.75
CA ALA A 142 13.00 15.92 -0.13
C ALA A 142 11.62 16.48 0.33
N PRO A 143 11.56 17.23 1.44
CA PRO A 143 10.30 17.65 2.06
C PRO A 143 9.44 18.54 1.16
N ARG A 144 10.05 19.46 0.40
CA ARG A 144 9.30 20.39 -0.48
C ARG A 144 8.58 19.66 -1.62
N ALA A 145 9.29 18.75 -2.29
CA ALA A 145 8.71 17.94 -3.36
C ALA A 145 7.63 17.00 -2.82
N THR A 146 7.88 16.42 -1.64
CA THR A 146 6.92 15.51 -1.00
C THR A 146 5.63 16.23 -0.59
N ARG A 147 5.73 17.45 -0.03
CA ARG A 147 4.57 18.29 0.26
C ARG A 147 3.78 18.61 -1.00
N ALA A 148 4.44 18.97 -2.09
CA ALA A 148 3.76 19.25 -3.36
C ALA A 148 3.00 18.02 -3.89
N ALA A 149 3.63 16.85 -3.88
CA ALA A 149 2.99 15.59 -4.28
C ALA A 149 1.81 15.23 -3.35
N ALA A 150 1.97 15.36 -2.04
CA ALA A 150 0.91 15.09 -1.08
C ALA A 150 -0.26 16.07 -1.21
N SER A 151 0.02 17.36 -1.44
CA SER A 151 -1.00 18.37 -1.75
C SER A 151 -1.83 17.97 -2.96
N LEU A 152 -1.21 17.46 -4.03
CA LEU A 152 -1.95 16.99 -5.21
C LEU A 152 -2.97 15.91 -4.84
N PHE A 153 -2.53 14.84 -4.16
CA PHE A 153 -3.46 13.75 -3.80
C PHE A 153 -4.52 14.19 -2.79
N THR A 154 -4.19 15.09 -1.88
CA THR A 154 -5.17 15.66 -0.93
C THR A 154 -6.21 16.54 -1.64
N MET A 155 -5.81 17.34 -2.63
CA MET A 155 -6.76 18.11 -3.46
C MET A 155 -7.70 17.19 -4.24
N VAL A 156 -7.19 16.08 -4.80
CA VAL A 156 -8.05 15.09 -5.48
C VAL A 156 -9.01 14.43 -4.49
N ALA A 157 -8.55 14.06 -3.30
CA ALA A 157 -9.42 13.49 -2.26
C ALA A 157 -10.56 14.45 -1.88
N ALA A 158 -10.26 15.74 -1.72
CA ALA A 158 -11.26 16.77 -1.46
C ALA A 158 -12.23 16.93 -2.63
N SER A 159 -11.72 16.90 -3.87
CA SER A 159 -12.56 16.93 -5.08
C SER A 159 -13.52 15.76 -5.13
N ASP A 160 -13.06 14.54 -4.85
CA ASP A 160 -13.92 13.35 -4.83
C ASP A 160 -15.02 13.47 -3.77
N ALA A 161 -14.66 13.94 -2.56
CA ALA A 161 -15.63 14.18 -1.50
C ALA A 161 -16.71 15.19 -1.91
N LEU A 162 -16.35 16.24 -2.65
CA LEU A 162 -17.30 17.20 -3.20
C LEU A 162 -18.21 16.56 -4.26
N GLN A 163 -17.68 15.67 -5.10
CA GLN A 163 -18.51 14.93 -6.07
C GLN A 163 -19.53 14.04 -5.36
N TYR A 164 -19.12 13.30 -4.32
CA TYR A 164 -20.05 12.50 -3.50
C TYR A 164 -21.09 13.35 -2.78
N ALA A 165 -20.69 14.51 -2.25
CA ALA A 165 -21.63 15.44 -1.63
C ALA A 165 -22.64 16.01 -2.64
N TYR A 166 -22.19 16.34 -3.85
CA TYR A 166 -23.07 16.82 -4.92
C TYR A 166 -24.10 15.78 -5.33
N THR A 167 -23.71 14.51 -5.51
CA THR A 167 -24.64 13.43 -5.83
C THR A 167 -25.66 13.19 -4.73
N ALA A 168 -25.22 13.19 -3.46
CA ALA A 168 -26.11 13.01 -2.31
C ALA A 168 -27.13 14.16 -2.16
N LEU A 169 -26.71 15.39 -2.45
CA LEU A 169 -27.62 16.54 -2.46
C LEU A 169 -28.65 16.45 -3.59
N GLY A 170 -28.27 15.99 -4.78
CA GLY A 170 -29.20 15.77 -5.88
C GLY A 170 -30.28 14.75 -5.54
N GLU A 171 -29.90 13.59 -4.99
CA GLU A 171 -30.83 12.55 -4.56
C GLU A 171 -31.83 13.04 -3.50
N SER A 172 -31.43 13.97 -2.63
CA SER A 172 -32.30 14.56 -1.62
C SER A 172 -33.32 15.58 -2.16
N VAL A 173 -33.11 16.10 -3.37
CA VAL A 173 -34.03 17.05 -4.03
C VAL A 173 -35.05 16.30 -4.90
N ASP A 174 -34.65 15.16 -5.47
CA ASP A 174 -35.49 14.35 -6.37
C ASP A 174 -36.37 13.30 -5.65
N GLY A 175 -36.18 13.10 -4.34
CA GLY A 175 -36.93 12.15 -3.50
C GLY A 175 -37.97 12.79 -2.59
#